data_AF-A0A2X4XQT4-F1
#
_entry.id   AF-A0A2X4XQT4-F1
#
_cell.length_a   1.000
_cell.length_b   1.000
_cell.length_c   1.000
_cell.angle_alpha   90.00
_cell.angle_beta   90.00
_cell.angle_gamma   90.00
#
_symmetry.space_group_name_H-M   'P 1'
#
loop_
_entity.id
_entity.type
_entity.pdbx_description
1 polymer ?
#
loop_
_entity_poly.entity_id
_entity_poly.type
_entity_poly.pdbx_seq_one_letter_code
_entity_poly.pdbx_strand_id
1 'polypeptide(L)'
;MRISRYLFLLLTALTSLDVIAQDTSAAVTSLGNIAQDADVRDVSETEGERQLRLMKIQALQTNFSLKLDEKFVYIGGDKTSYFHPMQVIYRDYSGSENDYIFIWGSTGDGNKVTFSSEFVRPLPSLRKDGIDSRINSSVMNKDTASFEAKSYGEKYEEYHQRHISFARKIIQSEVCDTVIYVATPNFGGQYLYGLCGDRKEVKQMLSDFEQAKPLSKTIKKTYLVLPKGTRNKLREESIRKIQNVR
;
A
#
# COMPACT_ATOMS: atom_id res chain seq x y z
N MET A 1 26.28 36.71 -20.02
CA MET A 1 25.01 36.63 -20.77
C MET A 1 24.20 35.45 -20.25
N ARG A 2 22.98 35.70 -19.78
CA ARG A 2 21.97 34.72 -19.30
C ARG A 2 20.93 34.46 -20.40
N ILE A 3 20.11 33.42 -20.16
CA ILE A 3 18.82 33.03 -20.79
C ILE A 3 19.05 32.16 -22.07
N SER A 4 18.39 31.02 -22.35
CA SER A 4 17.09 30.46 -21.93
C SER A 4 17.01 28.94 -22.13
N ARG A 5 16.00 28.36 -21.46
CA ARG A 5 15.42 27.02 -21.56
C ARG A 5 14.90 26.67 -22.97
N TYR A 6 15.10 25.42 -23.39
CA TYR A 6 14.18 24.66 -24.27
C TYR A 6 14.22 23.19 -23.79
N LEU A 7 13.16 22.64 -23.19
CA LEU A 7 11.91 22.20 -23.84
C LEU A 7 12.16 20.97 -24.72
N PHE A 8 12.05 19.77 -24.14
CA PHE A 8 11.80 18.55 -24.89
C PHE A 8 10.36 18.12 -24.63
N LEU A 9 9.52 18.39 -25.64
CA LEU A 9 8.17 17.86 -25.81
C LEU A 9 8.27 16.38 -26.20
N LEU A 10 7.54 15.51 -25.51
CA LEU A 10 7.08 14.25 -26.07
C LEU A 10 5.59 14.12 -25.75
N LEU A 11 4.81 14.46 -26.77
CA LEU A 11 3.36 14.37 -26.84
C LEU A 11 3.02 12.96 -27.36
N THR A 12 2.34 12.13 -26.57
CA THR A 12 1.48 11.07 -27.11
C THR A 12 0.16 11.04 -26.37
N ALA A 13 -0.88 11.32 -27.15
CA ALA A 13 -2.32 11.30 -26.93
C ALA A 13 -2.85 10.73 -25.59
N LEU A 14 -3.27 11.63 -24.70
CA LEU A 14 -4.26 11.36 -23.66
C LEU A 14 -5.58 12.01 -24.09
N THR A 15 -6.52 11.18 -24.52
CA THR A 15 -7.93 11.56 -24.60
C THR A 15 -8.44 11.78 -23.17
N SER A 16 -8.42 13.04 -22.75
CA SER A 16 -9.30 13.65 -21.74
C SER A 16 -9.69 12.78 -20.53
N LEU A 17 -8.73 12.48 -19.67
CA LEU A 17 -8.97 12.14 -18.27
C LEU A 17 -7.85 12.80 -17.48
N ASP A 18 -8.06 14.06 -17.10
CA ASP A 18 -7.21 14.75 -16.12
C ASP A 18 -7.40 14.07 -14.76
N VAL A 19 -6.62 13.01 -14.56
CA VAL A 19 -6.49 12.26 -13.32
C VAL A 19 -5.51 13.02 -12.44
N ILE A 20 -6.00 13.60 -11.35
CA ILE A 20 -5.13 14.15 -10.30
C ILE A 20 -4.73 12.95 -9.44
N ALA A 21 -3.52 12.44 -9.64
CA ALA A 21 -2.89 11.51 -8.73
C ALA A 21 -2.49 12.29 -7.47
N GLN A 22 -3.20 12.11 -6.37
CA GLN A 22 -2.80 12.66 -5.08
C GLN A 22 -2.48 11.50 -4.14
N ASP A 23 -1.24 11.48 -3.66
CA ASP A 23 -0.76 10.54 -2.66
C ASP A 23 -1.66 10.66 -1.41
N THR A 24 -2.36 9.58 -1.07
CA THR A 24 -3.55 9.64 -0.19
C THR A 24 -3.22 9.81 1.30
N SER A 25 -1.96 10.06 1.66
CA SER A 25 -1.54 10.10 3.07
C SER A 25 -1.69 11.45 3.77
N ALA A 26 -1.94 12.58 3.07
CA ALA A 26 -1.87 13.91 3.70
C ALA A 26 -3.07 14.87 3.49
N ALA A 27 -4.12 14.51 2.75
CA ALA A 27 -5.23 15.43 2.41
C ALA A 27 -6.53 15.24 3.22
N VAL A 28 -6.49 14.49 4.33
CA VAL A 28 -7.68 13.88 4.95
C VAL A 28 -8.55 14.85 5.77
N THR A 29 -8.09 16.04 6.15
CA THR A 29 -8.87 16.91 7.06
C THR A 29 -9.75 17.97 6.39
N SER A 30 -9.65 18.24 5.08
CA SER A 30 -10.48 19.27 4.41
C SER A 30 -11.44 18.75 3.33
N LEU A 31 -11.54 17.44 3.11
CA LEU A 31 -12.29 16.85 1.98
C LEU A 31 -13.48 15.98 2.41
N GLY A 32 -13.89 16.01 3.68
CA GLY A 32 -14.93 15.11 4.24
C GLY A 32 -16.25 15.10 3.46
N ASN A 33 -16.63 16.21 2.82
CA ASN A 33 -17.84 16.29 1.99
C ASN A 33 -17.59 16.01 0.50
N ILE A 34 -16.35 16.10 0.02
CA ILE A 34 -15.99 15.88 -1.39
C ILE A 34 -15.86 14.39 -1.71
N ALA A 35 -15.59 13.58 -0.69
CA ALA A 35 -15.39 12.15 -0.82
C ALA A 35 -16.70 11.33 -0.95
N GLN A 36 -17.86 11.91 -0.64
CA GLN A 36 -19.15 11.22 -0.75
C GLN A 36 -19.61 11.06 -2.21
N ASP A 37 -19.25 12.00 -3.09
CA ASP A 37 -19.59 11.96 -4.53
C ASP A 37 -18.43 11.49 -5.42
N ALA A 38 -17.30 11.09 -4.84
CA ALA A 38 -16.13 10.63 -5.57
C ALA A 38 -16.34 9.18 -6.02
N ASP A 39 -16.20 8.92 -7.33
CA ASP A 39 -16.11 7.56 -7.83
C ASP A 39 -14.69 7.03 -7.58
N VAL A 40 -14.57 5.78 -7.15
CA VAL A 40 -13.27 5.15 -6.88
C VAL A 40 -12.92 4.27 -8.05
N ARG A 41 -11.86 4.65 -8.78
CA ARG A 41 -11.40 3.89 -9.93
C ARG A 41 -10.04 3.27 -9.67
N ASP A 42 -9.99 1.95 -9.77
CA ASP A 42 -8.73 1.23 -9.82
C ASP A 42 -8.23 1.13 -11.27
N VAL A 43 -6.98 1.55 -11.47
CA VAL A 43 -6.29 1.46 -12.75
C VAL A 43 -5.04 0.60 -12.54
N SER A 44 -4.90 -0.45 -13.35
CA SER A 44 -3.69 -1.28 -13.35
C SER A 44 -2.46 -0.44 -13.70
N GLU A 45 -1.30 -0.79 -13.15
CA GLU A 45 -0.04 -0.22 -13.61
C GLU A 45 0.12 -0.43 -15.13
N THR A 46 0.66 0.58 -15.81
CA THR A 46 1.06 0.48 -17.21
C THR A 46 2.32 -0.37 -17.34
N GLU A 47 2.60 -0.88 -18.54
CA GLU A 47 3.82 -1.67 -18.77
C GLU A 47 5.09 -0.83 -18.52
N GLY A 48 5.09 0.46 -18.86
CA GLY A 48 6.21 1.35 -18.58
C GLY A 48 6.49 1.51 -17.07
N GLU A 49 5.45 1.67 -16.27
CA GLU A 49 5.57 1.74 -14.80
C GLU A 49 6.07 0.41 -14.21
N ARG A 50 5.55 -0.71 -14.72
CA ARG A 50 6.00 -2.05 -14.33
C ARG A 50 7.47 -2.25 -14.63
N GLN A 51 7.93 -1.91 -15.83
CA GLN A 51 9.34 -2.04 -16.20
C GLN A 51 10.23 -1.15 -15.33
N LEU A 52 9.86 0.10 -15.10
CA LEU A 52 10.60 1.00 -14.22
C LEU A 52 10.72 0.42 -12.79
N ARG A 53 9.62 -0.11 -12.25
CA ARG A 53 9.59 -0.75 -10.94
C ARG A 53 10.51 -1.96 -10.87
N LEU A 54 10.47 -2.84 -11.87
CA LEU A 54 11.34 -4.02 -11.94
C LEU A 54 12.81 -3.65 -12.08
N MET A 55 13.13 -2.62 -12.89
CA MET A 55 14.50 -2.09 -13.02
C MET A 55 15.05 -1.57 -11.69
N LYS A 56 14.23 -0.84 -10.90
CA LYS A 56 14.62 -0.39 -9.56
C LYS A 56 14.92 -1.56 -8.63
N ILE A 57 14.07 -2.58 -8.62
CA ILE A 57 14.29 -3.80 -7.81
C ILE A 57 15.58 -4.50 -8.24
N GLN A 58 15.83 -4.62 -9.54
CA GLN A 58 17.06 -5.22 -10.07
C GLN A 58 18.30 -4.42 -9.67
N ALA A 59 18.22 -3.09 -9.68
CA ALA A 59 19.31 -2.23 -9.22
C ALA A 59 19.61 -2.45 -7.72
N LEU A 60 18.57 -2.55 -6.88
CA LEU A 60 18.75 -2.89 -5.46
C LEU A 60 19.37 -4.29 -5.29
N GLN A 61 18.91 -5.26 -6.07
CA GLN A 61 19.45 -6.61 -6.05
C GLN A 61 20.96 -6.63 -6.33
N THR A 62 21.40 -5.91 -7.36
CA THR A 62 22.82 -5.80 -7.71
C THR A 62 23.61 -5.03 -6.64
N ASN A 63 23.11 -3.87 -6.21
CA ASN A 63 23.84 -2.98 -5.31
C ASN A 63 24.07 -3.58 -3.92
N PHE A 64 23.12 -4.39 -3.43
CA PHE A 64 23.15 -4.97 -2.09
C PHE A 64 23.33 -6.51 -2.11
N SER A 65 23.66 -7.07 -3.27
CA SER A 65 23.84 -8.52 -3.47
C SER A 65 22.65 -9.36 -2.96
N LEU A 66 21.43 -8.87 -3.15
CA LEU A 66 20.22 -9.49 -2.58
C LEU A 66 19.90 -10.84 -3.23
N LYS A 67 19.40 -11.77 -2.41
CA LYS A 67 18.77 -13.02 -2.86
C LYS A 67 17.25 -12.89 -2.70
N LEU A 68 16.54 -12.62 -3.79
CA LEU A 68 15.10 -12.32 -3.74
C LEU A 68 14.21 -13.53 -3.38
N ASP A 69 14.74 -14.73 -3.49
CA ASP A 69 14.15 -15.98 -3.01
C ASP A 69 14.34 -16.19 -1.50
N GLU A 70 15.33 -15.53 -0.90
CA GLU A 70 15.60 -15.59 0.54
C GLU A 70 14.98 -14.39 1.26
N LYS A 71 13.72 -14.57 1.66
CA LYS A 71 12.94 -13.53 2.34
C LYS A 71 12.99 -13.70 3.86
N PHE A 72 13.09 -12.56 4.53
CA PHE A 72 12.97 -12.45 5.97
C PHE A 72 11.77 -11.57 6.32
N VAL A 73 11.28 -11.71 7.56
CA VAL A 73 10.15 -10.97 8.07
C VAL A 73 10.55 -10.35 9.39
N TYR A 74 10.36 -9.04 9.49
CA TYR A 74 10.46 -8.33 10.76
C TYR A 74 9.25 -8.67 11.64
N ILE A 75 9.49 -9.20 12.83
CA ILE A 75 8.42 -9.67 13.72
C ILE A 75 8.01 -8.65 14.79
N GLY A 76 8.60 -7.45 14.77
CA GLY A 76 8.38 -6.44 15.81
C GLY A 76 9.46 -6.49 16.89
N GLY A 77 9.84 -5.32 17.40
CA GLY A 77 11.02 -5.18 18.26
C GLY A 77 11.40 -3.72 18.47
N ASP A 78 12.71 -3.45 18.41
CA ASP A 78 13.28 -2.11 18.53
C ASP A 78 12.44 -1.07 17.78
N LYS A 79 12.10 0.01 18.51
CA LYS A 79 11.19 1.05 18.02
C LYS A 79 11.81 1.80 16.85
N THR A 80 11.61 1.30 15.65
CA THR A 80 11.69 2.11 14.43
C THR A 80 10.29 2.64 14.14
N SER A 81 10.10 3.95 14.23
CA SER A 81 8.79 4.62 14.01
C SER A 81 8.21 4.40 12.61
N TYR A 82 8.97 3.84 11.68
CA TYR A 82 8.59 3.66 10.28
C TYR A 82 8.36 2.20 9.87
N PHE A 83 8.63 1.24 10.75
CA PHE A 83 8.55 -0.19 10.43
C PHE A 83 7.45 -0.89 11.23
N HIS A 84 6.58 -1.61 10.52
CA HIS A 84 5.49 -2.39 11.08
C HIS A 84 5.88 -3.87 11.15
N PRO A 85 5.45 -4.60 12.19
CA PRO A 85 5.55 -6.05 12.21
C PRO A 85 4.94 -6.66 10.94
N MET A 86 5.48 -7.81 10.54
CA MET A 86 5.16 -8.53 9.31
C MET A 86 5.66 -7.89 8.01
N GLN A 87 6.53 -6.88 8.07
CA GLN A 87 7.19 -6.39 6.85
C GLN A 87 8.24 -7.38 6.32
N VAL A 88 8.26 -7.55 5.00
CA VAL A 88 9.20 -8.45 4.30
C VAL A 88 10.46 -7.68 3.94
N ILE A 89 11.61 -8.23 4.32
CA ILE A 89 12.94 -7.66 4.10
C ILE A 89 13.87 -8.69 3.46
N TYR A 90 14.93 -8.20 2.83
CA TYR A 90 15.94 -9.02 2.16
C TYR A 90 17.30 -8.76 2.80
N ARG A 91 18.08 -9.79 3.08
CA ARG A 91 19.42 -9.61 3.66
C ARG A 91 20.34 -8.91 2.65
N ASP A 92 21.07 -7.89 3.13
CA ASP A 92 22.15 -7.22 2.40
C ASP A 92 23.44 -8.05 2.54
N TYR A 93 23.81 -8.76 1.48
CA TYR A 93 25.02 -9.60 1.46
C TYR A 93 26.30 -8.83 1.14
N SER A 94 26.18 -7.54 0.81
CA SER A 94 27.31 -6.63 0.64
C SER A 94 27.71 -5.92 1.94
N GLY A 95 26.83 -5.95 2.95
CA GLY A 95 26.97 -5.26 4.23
C GLY A 95 27.22 -6.19 5.42
N SER A 96 26.73 -5.78 6.59
CA SER A 96 26.83 -6.56 7.83
C SER A 96 25.74 -7.63 7.89
N GLU A 97 25.92 -8.68 8.71
CA GLU A 97 24.95 -9.79 8.85
C GLU A 97 23.53 -9.35 9.26
N ASN A 98 23.44 -8.21 9.95
CA ASN A 98 22.20 -7.61 10.45
C ASN A 98 21.65 -6.50 9.55
N ASP A 99 22.25 -6.29 8.38
CA ASP A 99 21.78 -5.33 7.39
C ASP A 99 20.76 -5.98 6.46
N TYR A 100 19.67 -5.27 6.24
CA TYR A 100 18.58 -5.69 5.37
C TYR A 100 18.15 -4.53 4.49
N ILE A 101 17.56 -4.87 3.34
CA ILE A 101 16.90 -3.94 2.45
C ILE A 101 15.40 -4.20 2.52
N PHE A 102 14.65 -3.18 2.89
CA PHE A 102 13.22 -3.16 2.71
C PHE A 102 12.89 -2.64 1.32
N ILE A 103 12.09 -3.40 0.55
CA ILE A 103 11.68 -3.02 -0.81
C ILE A 103 10.17 -2.74 -0.82
N TRP A 104 9.77 -1.57 -1.28
CA TRP A 104 8.37 -1.23 -1.57
C TRP A 104 7.95 -1.93 -2.87
N GLY A 105 7.17 -3.00 -2.74
CA GLY A 105 6.73 -3.82 -3.86
C GLY A 105 5.84 -3.08 -4.87
N SER A 106 5.26 -1.94 -4.51
CA SER A 106 4.42 -1.09 -5.37
C SER A 106 5.22 -0.09 -6.22
N THR A 107 6.39 0.36 -5.77
CA THR A 107 7.21 1.36 -6.49
C THR A 107 8.58 0.85 -6.91
N GLY A 108 9.06 -0.21 -6.28
CA GLY A 108 10.38 -0.81 -6.46
C GLY A 108 11.48 -0.07 -5.70
N ASP A 109 11.16 0.99 -4.96
CA ASP A 109 12.13 1.71 -4.15
C ASP A 109 12.52 0.89 -2.93
N GLY A 110 13.71 1.15 -2.37
CA GLY A 110 14.19 0.42 -1.22
C GLY A 110 14.98 1.28 -0.25
N ASN A 111 14.98 0.85 1.01
CA ASN A 111 15.71 1.50 2.09
C ASN A 111 16.51 0.46 2.87
N LYS A 112 17.76 0.80 3.19
CA LYS A 112 18.58 0.00 4.09
C LYS A 112 18.09 0.17 5.52
N VAL A 113 17.98 -0.94 6.23
CA VAL A 113 17.56 -1.04 7.63
C VAL A 113 18.45 -2.05 8.33
N THR A 114 18.67 -1.86 9.62
CA THR A 114 19.49 -2.77 10.43
C THR A 114 18.62 -3.26 11.58
N PHE A 115 18.55 -4.58 11.77
CA PHE A 115 17.77 -5.19 12.82
C PHE A 115 18.58 -6.27 13.53
N SER A 116 18.43 -6.36 14.85
CA SER A 116 18.98 -7.51 15.57
C SER A 116 18.27 -8.79 15.15
N SER A 117 19.02 -9.91 15.19
CA SER A 117 18.55 -11.21 14.74
C SER A 117 17.31 -11.70 15.49
N GLU A 118 17.09 -11.30 16.76
CA GLU A 118 15.89 -11.70 17.51
C GLU A 118 14.58 -11.09 16.95
N PHE A 119 14.66 -10.01 16.18
CA PHE A 119 13.49 -9.32 15.62
C PHE A 119 13.21 -9.69 14.16
N VAL A 120 13.96 -10.66 13.62
CA VAL A 120 13.86 -11.08 12.22
C VAL A 120 13.71 -12.59 12.16
N ARG A 121 12.76 -13.07 11.36
CA ARG A 121 12.58 -14.50 11.08
C ARG A 121 12.62 -14.79 9.58
N PRO A 122 13.21 -15.91 9.14
CA PRO A 122 13.14 -16.33 7.75
C PRO A 122 11.69 -16.67 7.39
N LEU A 123 11.18 -16.17 6.27
CA LEU A 123 9.80 -16.39 5.82
C LEU A 123 9.39 -17.88 5.76
N PRO A 124 10.27 -18.83 5.34
CA PRO A 124 9.94 -20.25 5.40
C PRO A 124 9.58 -20.78 6.79
N SER A 125 10.09 -20.18 7.87
CA SER A 125 9.70 -20.56 9.24
C SER A 125 8.23 -20.24 9.50
N LEU A 126 7.78 -19.03 9.16
CA LEU A 126 6.39 -18.62 9.31
C LEU A 126 5.46 -19.49 8.45
N ARG A 127 5.86 -19.84 7.22
CA ARG A 127 5.05 -20.73 6.36
C ARG A 127 4.81 -22.11 7.00
N LYS A 128 5.76 -22.64 7.77
CA LYS A 128 5.60 -23.92 8.50
C LYS A 128 4.61 -23.79 9.65
N ASP A 129 4.57 -22.63 10.29
CA ASP A 129 3.66 -22.33 11.41
C ASP A 129 2.20 -22.07 10.96
N GLY A 130 1.96 -22.00 9.65
CA GLY A 130 0.62 -21.91 9.05
C GLY A 130 0.32 -20.55 8.40
N ILE A 131 -0.97 -20.31 8.13
CA ILE A 131 -1.43 -19.07 7.50
C ILE A 131 -1.40 -17.91 8.49
N ASP A 132 -1.88 -18.13 9.70
CA ASP A 132 -2.09 -17.06 10.69
C ASP A 132 -0.76 -16.47 11.22
N SER A 133 0.33 -17.24 11.20
CA SER A 133 1.67 -16.76 11.55
C SER A 133 2.22 -15.69 10.58
N ARG A 134 1.62 -15.58 9.38
CA ARG A 134 1.97 -14.61 8.35
C ARG A 134 1.08 -13.37 8.37
N ILE A 135 0.15 -13.28 9.33
CA ILE A 135 -0.77 -12.18 9.52
C ILE A 135 -0.38 -11.46 10.81
N ASN A 136 -0.33 -10.12 10.76
CA ASN A 136 0.01 -9.35 11.94
C ASN A 136 -1.00 -9.62 13.06
N SER A 137 -0.50 -9.84 14.27
CA SER A 137 -1.31 -10.07 15.47
C SER A 137 -2.38 -9.00 15.69
N SER A 138 -2.16 -7.74 15.30
CA SER A 138 -3.19 -6.68 15.43
C SER A 138 -4.40 -6.88 14.51
N VAL A 139 -4.27 -7.68 13.45
CA VAL A 139 -5.40 -8.08 12.59
C VAL A 139 -6.14 -9.28 13.19
N MET A 140 -5.43 -10.15 13.91
CA MET A 140 -5.98 -11.38 14.50
C MET A 140 -6.60 -11.14 15.89
N ASN A 141 -6.08 -10.17 16.64
CA ASN A 141 -6.43 -9.91 18.03
C ASN A 141 -7.48 -8.81 18.14
N LYS A 142 -8.69 -9.24 18.49
CA LYS A 142 -9.87 -8.39 18.70
C LYS A 142 -9.63 -7.25 19.70
N ASP A 143 -8.79 -7.47 20.71
CA ASP A 143 -8.58 -6.51 21.80
C ASP A 143 -7.65 -5.34 21.43
N THR A 144 -7.06 -5.36 20.24
CA THR A 144 -6.11 -4.31 19.80
C THR A 144 -6.79 -3.10 19.18
N ALA A 145 -8.10 -3.17 18.85
CA ALA A 145 -8.82 -2.16 18.08
C ALA A 145 -9.96 -1.49 18.88
N SER A 146 -9.59 -0.82 19.98
CA SER A 146 -10.55 -0.21 20.93
C SER A 146 -11.42 0.90 20.34
N PHE A 147 -10.98 1.56 19.27
CA PHE A 147 -11.75 2.60 18.58
C PHE A 147 -12.80 2.00 17.64
N GLU A 148 -12.43 0.96 16.91
CA GLU A 148 -13.30 0.23 15.99
C GLU A 148 -14.38 -0.52 16.76
N ALA A 149 -14.03 -1.14 17.89
CA ALA A 149 -14.99 -1.78 18.77
C ALA A 149 -16.08 -0.81 19.26
N LYS A 150 -15.69 0.43 19.61
CA LYS A 150 -16.63 1.50 19.97
C LYS A 150 -17.47 1.97 18.79
N SER A 151 -16.89 2.03 17.59
CA SER A 151 -17.57 2.55 16.39
C SER A 151 -18.58 1.56 15.81
N TYR A 152 -18.29 0.26 15.85
CA TYR A 152 -19.13 -0.79 15.28
C TYR A 152 -20.07 -1.46 16.30
N GLY A 153 -19.81 -1.32 17.60
CA GLY A 153 -20.65 -1.86 18.66
C GLY A 153 -20.93 -3.35 18.49
N GLU A 154 -22.20 -3.73 18.44
CA GLU A 154 -22.64 -5.13 18.28
C GLU A 154 -22.17 -5.78 16.96
N LYS A 155 -21.92 -4.99 15.92
CA LYS A 155 -21.43 -5.49 14.62
C LYS A 155 -19.92 -5.69 14.58
N TYR A 156 -19.20 -5.37 15.66
CA TYR A 156 -17.76 -5.42 15.68
C TYR A 156 -17.21 -6.85 15.49
N GLU A 157 -17.89 -7.87 16.02
CA GLU A 157 -17.46 -9.27 15.81
C GLU A 157 -17.50 -9.65 14.34
N GLU A 158 -18.61 -9.38 13.66
CA GLU A 158 -18.76 -9.65 12.23
C GLU A 158 -17.72 -8.88 11.40
N TYR A 159 -17.51 -7.60 11.73
CA TYR A 159 -16.48 -6.76 11.12
C TYR A 159 -15.08 -7.36 11.28
N HIS A 160 -14.72 -7.78 12.49
CA HIS A 160 -13.40 -8.34 12.80
C HIS A 160 -13.19 -9.70 12.12
N GLN A 161 -14.19 -10.60 12.16
CA GLN A 161 -14.11 -11.89 11.47
C GLN A 161 -13.97 -11.74 9.96
N ARG A 162 -14.62 -10.73 9.38
CA ARG A 162 -14.47 -10.38 7.95
C ARG A 162 -13.04 -9.96 7.63
N HIS A 163 -12.40 -9.16 8.49
CA HIS A 163 -11.01 -8.72 8.32
C HIS A 163 -10.02 -9.88 8.40
N ILE A 164 -10.18 -10.75 9.40
CA ILE A 164 -9.39 -11.98 9.52
C ILE A 164 -9.55 -12.85 8.27
N SER A 165 -10.79 -13.04 7.81
CA SER A 165 -11.09 -13.84 6.62
C SER A 165 -10.45 -13.24 5.36
N PHE A 166 -10.46 -11.92 5.22
CA PHE A 166 -9.78 -11.24 4.12
C PHE A 166 -8.25 -11.38 4.18
N ALA A 167 -7.65 -11.21 5.36
CA ALA A 167 -6.21 -11.43 5.55
C ALA A 167 -5.79 -12.85 5.17
N ARG A 168 -6.54 -13.86 5.61
CA ARG A 168 -6.31 -15.26 5.23
C ARG A 168 -6.44 -15.48 3.73
N LYS A 169 -7.45 -14.89 3.09
CA LYS A 169 -7.64 -14.94 1.63
C LYS A 169 -6.45 -14.33 0.88
N ILE A 170 -5.92 -13.20 1.34
CA ILE A 170 -4.71 -12.59 0.75
C ILE A 170 -3.54 -13.58 0.78
N ILE A 171 -3.29 -14.20 1.93
CA ILE A 171 -2.21 -15.17 2.12
C ILE A 171 -2.40 -16.42 1.24
N GLN A 172 -3.61 -16.99 1.23
CA GLN A 172 -3.96 -18.18 0.45
C GLN A 172 -3.89 -17.96 -1.05
N SER A 173 -4.20 -16.74 -1.52
CA SER A 173 -4.13 -16.41 -2.94
C SER A 173 -2.71 -16.18 -3.47
N GLU A 174 -1.71 -16.24 -2.58
CA GLU A 174 -0.30 -15.98 -2.85
C GLU A 174 -0.02 -14.58 -3.44
N VAL A 175 -0.96 -13.64 -3.28
CA VAL A 175 -0.75 -12.24 -3.67
C VAL A 175 0.32 -11.62 -2.77
N CYS A 176 0.39 -12.05 -1.50
CA CYS A 176 1.34 -11.52 -0.51
C CYS A 176 1.96 -12.61 0.35
N ASP A 177 3.23 -12.41 0.71
CA ASP A 177 3.93 -13.28 1.66
C ASP A 177 3.42 -13.08 3.09
N THR A 178 3.11 -11.85 3.48
CA THR A 178 2.58 -11.51 4.81
C THR A 178 1.55 -10.36 4.72
N VAL A 179 0.71 -10.22 5.74
CA VAL A 179 -0.28 -9.13 5.87
C VAL A 179 0.03 -8.31 7.12
N ILE A 180 0.20 -7.00 6.95
CA ILE A 180 0.48 -6.03 8.02
C ILE A 180 -0.82 -5.54 8.65
N TYR A 181 -1.82 -5.24 7.82
CA TYR A 181 -3.03 -4.52 8.24
C TYR A 181 -4.19 -4.80 7.29
N VAL A 182 -5.42 -4.75 7.81
CA VAL A 182 -6.67 -4.82 7.04
C VAL A 182 -7.64 -3.73 7.50
N ALA A 183 -8.40 -3.16 6.57
CA ALA A 183 -9.39 -2.12 6.81
C ALA A 183 -10.64 -2.28 5.96
N THR A 184 -11.68 -1.51 6.31
CA THR A 184 -12.84 -1.26 5.46
C THR A 184 -13.05 0.25 5.32
N PRO A 185 -12.35 0.92 4.40
CA PRO A 185 -12.54 2.35 4.21
C PRO A 185 -13.88 2.62 3.53
N ASN A 186 -14.53 3.72 3.89
CA ASN A 186 -15.76 4.19 3.26
C ASN A 186 -15.45 5.39 2.35
N PHE A 187 -15.08 5.13 1.10
CA PHE A 187 -14.90 6.14 0.06
C PHE A 187 -15.62 5.65 -1.19
N GLY A 188 -16.75 6.26 -1.58
CA GLY A 188 -17.50 5.89 -2.79
C GLY A 188 -18.05 4.45 -2.87
N GLY A 189 -17.82 3.61 -1.85
CA GLY A 189 -18.25 2.21 -1.77
C GLY A 189 -17.64 1.47 -0.57
N GLN A 190 -18.12 0.25 -0.29
CA GLN A 190 -17.55 -0.64 0.74
C GLN A 190 -16.54 -1.59 0.11
N TYR A 191 -15.26 -1.36 0.39
CA TYR A 191 -14.17 -2.26 -0.04
C TYR A 191 -13.35 -2.74 1.16
N LEU A 192 -12.83 -3.95 1.03
CA LEU A 192 -11.82 -4.49 1.92
C LEU A 192 -10.44 -4.06 1.39
N TYR A 193 -9.63 -3.53 2.28
CA TYR A 193 -8.27 -3.09 2.03
C TYR A 193 -7.31 -3.94 2.86
N GLY A 194 -6.23 -4.39 2.26
CA GLY A 194 -5.14 -5.09 2.94
C GLY A 194 -3.80 -4.49 2.55
N LEU A 195 -2.90 -4.36 3.53
CA LEU A 195 -1.53 -3.92 3.31
C LEU A 195 -0.58 -5.09 3.51
N CYS A 196 0.19 -5.41 2.48
CA CYS A 196 1.12 -6.53 2.49
C CYS A 196 2.48 -6.18 3.10
N GLY A 197 3.26 -7.19 3.47
CA GLY A 197 4.59 -7.02 4.06
C GLY A 197 5.57 -6.20 3.22
N ASP A 198 5.41 -6.21 1.90
CA ASP A 198 6.17 -5.41 0.94
C ASP A 198 5.47 -4.07 0.59
N ARG A 199 4.49 -3.65 1.38
CA ARG A 199 3.64 -2.44 1.17
C ARG A 199 2.81 -2.45 -0.12
N LYS A 200 2.64 -3.59 -0.80
CA LYS A 200 1.60 -3.68 -1.83
C LYS A 200 0.23 -3.58 -1.19
N GLU A 201 -0.65 -2.85 -1.86
CA GLU A 201 -2.06 -2.74 -1.46
C GLU A 201 -2.88 -3.81 -2.18
N VAL A 202 -3.75 -4.47 -1.43
CA VAL A 202 -4.75 -5.39 -1.98
C VAL A 202 -6.12 -4.84 -1.67
N LYS A 203 -6.94 -4.64 -2.70
CA LYS A 203 -8.29 -4.12 -2.59
C LYS A 203 -9.27 -5.08 -3.24
N GLN A 204 -10.41 -5.29 -2.60
CA GLN A 204 -11.52 -6.04 -3.17
C GLN A 204 -12.84 -5.43 -2.71
N MET A 205 -13.79 -5.28 -3.64
CA MET A 205 -15.15 -4.88 -3.29
C MET A 205 -15.76 -5.90 -2.33
N LEU A 206 -16.53 -5.44 -1.35
CA LEU A 206 -17.13 -6.33 -0.37
C LEU A 206 -18.03 -7.40 -1.02
N SER A 207 -18.81 -7.02 -2.03
CA SER A 207 -19.66 -7.94 -2.81
C SER A 207 -18.85 -9.02 -3.54
N ASP A 208 -17.69 -8.68 -4.10
CA ASP A 208 -16.80 -9.65 -4.74
C ASP A 208 -16.16 -10.60 -3.73
N PHE A 209 -15.87 -10.09 -2.52
CA PHE A 209 -15.38 -10.91 -1.41
C PHE A 209 -16.43 -11.92 -0.95
N GLU A 210 -17.68 -11.49 -0.75
CA GLU A 210 -18.82 -12.32 -0.37
C GLU A 210 -19.15 -13.38 -1.43
N GLN A 211 -18.98 -13.05 -2.72
CA GLN A 211 -19.12 -13.98 -3.84
C GLN A 211 -17.88 -14.87 -4.05
N ALA A 212 -16.92 -14.86 -3.11
CA ALA A 212 -15.68 -15.63 -3.17
C ALA A 212 -14.86 -15.44 -4.45
N LYS A 213 -14.95 -14.28 -5.12
CA LYS A 213 -14.17 -14.00 -6.33
C LYS A 213 -12.66 -13.98 -6.03
N PRO A 214 -11.81 -14.44 -6.96
CA PRO A 214 -10.37 -14.43 -6.77
C PRO A 214 -9.83 -13.01 -6.61
N LEU A 215 -8.74 -12.88 -5.85
CA LEU A 215 -8.02 -11.62 -5.73
C LEU A 215 -7.23 -11.34 -7.02
N SER A 216 -7.22 -10.08 -7.44
CA SER A 216 -6.37 -9.65 -8.54
C SER A 216 -4.90 -9.68 -8.11
N LYS A 217 -4.04 -10.30 -8.93
CA LYS A 217 -2.59 -10.29 -8.72
C LYS A 217 -1.91 -9.05 -9.33
N THR A 218 -2.66 -8.24 -10.07
CA THR A 218 -2.14 -7.04 -10.73
C THR A 218 -2.07 -5.90 -9.72
N ILE A 219 -0.95 -5.18 -9.72
CA ILE A 219 -0.82 -3.95 -8.93
C ILE A 219 -1.72 -2.89 -9.54
N LYS A 220 -2.62 -2.34 -8.72
CA LYS A 220 -3.53 -1.27 -9.11
C LYS A 220 -3.27 -0.02 -8.30
N LYS A 221 -3.43 1.13 -8.96
CA LYS A 221 -3.48 2.45 -8.33
C LYS A 221 -4.93 2.86 -8.21
N THR A 222 -5.30 3.35 -7.04
CA THR A 222 -6.66 3.82 -6.78
C THR A 222 -6.71 5.33 -6.96
N TYR A 223 -7.67 5.77 -7.76
CA TYR A 223 -7.92 7.16 -8.05
C TYR A 223 -9.29 7.57 -7.56
N LEU A 224 -9.36 8.74 -6.92
CA LEU A 224 -10.61 9.41 -6.63
C LEU A 224 -11.01 10.22 -7.86
N VAL A 225 -12.05 9.77 -8.55
CA VAL A 225 -12.64 10.45 -9.69
C VAL A 225 -13.71 11.38 -9.18
N LEU A 226 -13.38 12.67 -9.12
CA LEU A 226 -14.29 13.70 -8.66
C LEU A 226 -15.23 14.17 -9.81
N PRO A 227 -16.52 14.43 -9.51
CA PRO A 227 -17.42 15.06 -10.47
C PRO A 227 -16.83 16.34 -11.05
N LYS A 228 -17.10 16.61 -12.34
CA LYS A 228 -16.53 17.76 -13.05
C LYS A 228 -16.78 19.09 -12.32
N GLY A 229 -17.97 19.27 -11.75
CA GLY A 229 -18.31 20.46 -10.95
C GLY A 229 -17.43 20.63 -9.71
N THR A 230 -17.13 19.53 -9.01
CA THR A 230 -16.27 19.53 -7.81
C THR A 230 -14.81 19.79 -8.17
N ARG A 231 -14.31 19.20 -9.26
CA ARG A 231 -12.95 19.48 -9.77
C ARG A 231 -12.76 20.95 -10.13
N ASN A 232 -13.75 21.56 -10.79
CA ASN A 232 -13.69 22.97 -11.17
C ASN A 232 -13.62 23.88 -9.93
N LYS A 233 -14.46 23.62 -8.91
CA LYS A 233 -14.43 24.37 -7.64
C LYS A 233 -13.07 24.26 -6.93
N LEU A 234 -12.51 23.05 -6.83
CA LEU A 234 -11.18 22.84 -6.21
C LEU A 234 -10.07 23.57 -6.96
N ARG A 235 -10.14 23.58 -8.30
CA ARG A 235 -9.18 24.29 -9.14
C ARG A 235 -9.29 25.81 -8.94
N GLU A 236 -10.50 26.35 -8.91
CA GLU A 236 -10.76 27.77 -8.65
C GLU A 236 -10.28 28.20 -7.25
N GLU A 237 -10.54 27.40 -6.22
CA GLU A 237 -10.07 27.64 -4.85
C GLU A 237 -8.54 27.59 -4.73
N SER A 238 -7.91 26.64 -5.41
CA SER A 238 -6.45 26.52 -5.45
C SER A 238 -5.81 27.74 -6.12
N ILE A 239 -6.41 28.21 -7.22
CA ILE A 239 -5.98 29.43 -7.92
C ILE A 239 -6.14 30.66 -7.01
N ARG A 240 -7.29 30.81 -6.32
CA ARG A 240 -7.52 31.90 -5.37
C ARG A 240 -6.52 31.89 -4.21
N LYS A 241 -6.20 30.72 -3.65
CA LYS A 241 -5.18 30.59 -2.60
C LYS A 241 -3.80 31.01 -3.08
N ILE A 242 -3.41 30.66 -4.30
CA ILE A 242 -2.13 31.09 -4.88
C ILE A 242 -2.10 32.61 -5.11
N GLN A 243 -3.24 33.21 -5.48
CA GLN A 243 -3.35 34.65 -5.72
C GLN A 243 -3.36 35.49 -4.43
N ASN A 244 -3.90 34.96 -3.33
CA ASN A 244 -3.97 35.66 -2.03
C ASN A 244 -2.73 35.49 -1.14
N VAL A 245 -1.68 34.81 -1.62
CA VAL A 245 -0.36 34.67 -0.95
C VAL A 245 0.67 35.65 -1.54
N ARG A 246 0.21 36.63 -2.33
CA ARG A 246 0.98 37.81 -2.77
C ARG A 246 0.46 39.06 -2.08
#